data_AF-A0A971ZEK7-F1
#
_entry.id   AF-A0A971ZEK7-F1
#
_cell.length_a   1.000
_cell.length_b   1.000
_cell.length_c   1.000
_cell.angle_alpha   90.00
_cell.angle_beta   90.00
_cell.angle_gamma   90.00
#
_symmetry.space_group_name_H-M   'P 1'
#
loop_
_entity.id
_entity.type
_entity.pdbx_description
1 polymer ?
#
loop_
_entity_poly.entity_id
_entity_poly.type
_entity_poly.pdbx_seq_one_letter_code
_entity_poly.pdbx_strand_id
1 'polypeptide(L)' 'MENEQDDKLMLMDPDTGEVHSLQHWVATKPMWEGSLTNPIEGLIEVVKTKDGKWVPKHEKGSE' A
#
# COMPACT_ATOMS: atom_id res chain seq x y z
N MET A 1 -25.72 0.66 11.12
CA MET A 1 -24.75 -0.36 10.70
C MET A 1 -23.81 0.32 9.72
N GLU A 2 -22.81 1.03 10.24
CA GLU A 2 -21.73 1.55 9.41
C GLU A 2 -20.86 0.34 9.03
N ASN A 3 -21.20 -0.29 7.90
CA ASN A 3 -20.22 -1.10 7.18
C ASN A 3 -19.33 -0.11 6.42
N GLU A 4 -18.51 0.63 7.17
CA GLU A 4 -17.22 1.05 6.63
C GLU A 4 -16.47 -0.26 6.40
N GLN A 5 -16.65 -0.83 5.21
CA GLN A 5 -15.60 -1.63 4.61
C GLN A 5 -14.41 -0.68 4.57
N ASP A 6 -13.58 -0.73 5.62
CA ASP A 6 -12.21 -0.26 5.60
C ASP A 6 -11.68 -0.60 4.21
N ASP A 7 -11.57 0.42 3.36
CA ASP A 7 -10.97 0.35 2.04
C ASP A 7 -9.49 0.09 2.32
N LYS A 8 -9.20 -1.17 2.68
CA LYS A 8 -7.98 -1.56 3.38
C LYS A 8 -6.86 -1.25 2.42
N LEU A 9 -6.09 -0.20 2.71
CA LEU A 9 -5.08 0.28 1.79
C LEU A 9 -4.07 -0.83 1.52
N MET A 10 -4.06 -1.32 0.28
CA MET A 10 -3.14 -2.34 -0.20
C MET A 10 -2.01 -1.65 -0.94
N LEU A 11 -0.78 -2.02 -0.58
CA LEU A 11 0.44 -1.45 -1.12
C LEU A 11 1.24 -2.58 -1.75
N MET A 12 1.75 -2.32 -2.95
CA MET A 12 2.64 -3.20 -3.70
C MET A 12 4.07 -2.70 -3.61
N ASP A 13 5.00 -3.60 -3.32
CA ASP A 13 6.43 -3.35 -3.49
C ASP A 13 6.78 -3.50 -4.98
N PRO A 14 7.25 -2.45 -5.68
CA PRO A 14 7.60 -2.54 -7.10
C PRO A 14 8.84 -3.38 -7.38
N ASP A 15 9.73 -3.57 -6.40
CA ASP A 15 10.96 -4.35 -6.55
C ASP A 15 10.68 -5.86 -6.45
N THR A 16 9.73 -6.26 -5.59
CA THR A 16 9.40 -7.68 -5.36
C THR A 16 8.07 -8.12 -5.98
N GLY A 17 7.16 -7.18 -6.25
CA GLY A 17 5.79 -7.45 -6.67
C GLY A 17 4.87 -7.92 -5.52
N GLU A 18 5.32 -7.91 -4.27
CA GLU A 18 4.52 -8.33 -3.12
C GLU A 18 3.45 -7.30 -2.78
N VAL A 19 2.22 -7.78 -2.52
CA VAL A 19 1.07 -6.92 -2.19
C VAL A 19 0.56 -7.23 -0.80
N HIS A 20 0.68 -6.24 0.10
CA HIS A 20 0.24 -6.35 1.48
C HIS A 20 -0.46 -5.08 1.95
N SER A 21 -1.21 -5.17 3.05
CA SER A 21 -1.87 -3.99 3.62
C SER A 21 -0.85 -3.05 4.26
N LEU A 22 -1.15 -1.75 4.31
CA LEU A 22 -0.35 -0.74 5.00
C LEU A 22 0.15 -1.20 6.39
N GLN A 23 -0.74 -1.76 7.22
CA GLN A 23 -0.40 -2.26 8.56
C GLN A 23 0.69 -3.35 8.56
N HIS A 24 0.72 -4.19 7.52
CA HIS A 24 1.74 -5.24 7.39
C HIS A 24 3.09 -4.62 7.06
N TRP A 25 3.13 -3.65 6.15
CA TRP A 25 4.36 -2.93 5.82
C TRP A 25 4.92 -2.15 7.00
N VAL A 26 4.05 -1.47 7.76
CA VAL A 26 4.44 -0.78 9.00
C VAL A 26 4.93 -1.76 10.06
N ALA A 27 4.33 -2.94 10.18
CA ALA A 27 4.75 -3.96 11.15
C ALA A 27 6.04 -4.69 10.75
N THR A 28 6.32 -4.83 9.45
CA THR A 28 7.48 -5.57 8.92
C THR A 28 8.70 -4.70 8.69
N LYS A 29 8.53 -3.40 8.41
CA LYS A 29 9.63 -2.45 8.30
C LYS A 29 9.93 -1.87 9.68
N PRO A 30 11.07 -2.20 10.31
CA PRO A 30 11.42 -1.64 11.60
C PRO A 30 11.62 -0.13 11.45
N MET A 31 10.75 0.67 12.07
CA MET A 31 11.00 2.09 12.31
C MET A 31 12.13 2.19 13.34
N TRP A 32 13.37 1.98 12.91
CA TRP A 32 14.53 2.35 13.72
C TRP A 32 14.60 3.87 13.76
N GLU A 33 14.55 4.43 14.97
CA GLU A 33 14.78 5.85 15.25
C GLU A 33 16.08 6.30 14.57
N GLY A 34 15.97 6.91 13.39
CA GLY A 34 17.12 7.34 12.59
C GLY A 34 16.97 7.10 11.09
N SER A 35 16.12 6.17 10.64
CA SER A 35 15.78 6.04 9.23
C SER A 35 14.65 7.02 8.91
N LEU A 36 15.00 8.20 8.39
CA LEU A 36 14.05 9.26 7.97
C LEU A 36 13.17 8.86 6.78
N THR A 37 13.41 7.70 6.17
CA THR A 37 12.62 7.15 5.08
C THR A 37 11.36 6.50 5.62
N ASN A 38 10.21 7.00 5.19
CA ASN A 38 8.93 6.41 5.59
C ASN A 38 8.92 4.94 5.14
N PRO A 39 8.46 3.98 5.97
CA PRO A 39 8.44 2.55 5.61
C PRO A 39 7.55 2.21 4.41
N ILE A 40 6.75 3.19 3.98
CA ILE A 40 5.84 3.15 2.85
C ILE A 40 6.37 3.93 1.64
N GLU A 41 7.51 4.60 1.78
CA GLU A 41 8.16 5.36 0.71
C GLU A 41 8.62 4.38 -0.37
N GLY A 42 8.13 4.57 -1.60
CA GLY A 42 8.40 3.68 -2.72
C GLY A 42 7.37 2.54 -2.92
N LEU A 43 6.43 2.34 -1.99
CA LEU A 43 5.34 1.40 -2.22
C LEU A 43 4.21 2.03 -3.06
N ILE A 44 3.61 1.24 -3.95
CA ILE A 44 2.55 1.69 -4.86
C ILE A 44 1.20 1.27 -4.29
N GLU A 45 0.28 2.23 -4.13
CA GLU A 45 -1.11 1.89 -3.80
C GLU A 45 -1.75 1.08 -4.91
N VAL A 46 -2.31 -0.09 -4.58
CA VAL A 46 -2.96 -0.98 -5.54
C VAL A 46 -4.38 -1.31 -5.13
N VAL A 47 -5.24 -1.53 -6.12
CA VAL A 47 -6.61 -2.01 -5.94
C VAL A 47 -6.80 -3.31 -6.70
N LYS A 48 -7.66 -4.19 -6.15
CA LYS A 48 -8.00 -5.44 -6.82
C LYS A 48 -9.12 -5.18 -7.82
N THR A 49 -8.83 -5.41 -9.09
CA THR A 49 -9.82 -5.39 -10.17
C THR A 49 -10.83 -6.54 -10.04
N LYS A 50 -11.94 -6.45 -10.76
CA LYS A 50 -12.96 -7.52 -10.82
C LYS A 50 -12.40 -8.85 -11.35
N ASP A 51 -11.38 -8.77 -12.20
CA ASP A 51 -10.63 -9.92 -12.72
C ASP A 51 -9.64 -10.52 -11.70
N GLY A 52 -9.59 -9.99 -10.48
CA GLY A 52 -8.72 -10.45 -9.41
C GLY A 52 -7.26 -9.98 -9.52
N LYS A 53 -6.94 -9.12 -10.50
CA LYS A 53 -5.60 -8.55 -10.69
C LYS A 53 -5.41 -7.31 -9.83
N TRP A 54 -4.23 -7.14 -9.26
CA TRP A 54 -3.82 -5.90 -8.59
C TRP A 54 -3.37 -4.89 -9.65
N VAL A 55 -3.93 -3.68 -9.59
CA VAL A 55 -3.54 -2.58 -10.47
C VAL A 55 -3.26 -1.35 -9.62
N PRO A 56 -2.31 -0.49 -10.01
CA PRO A 56 -2.09 0.78 -9.33
C PRO A 56 -3.40 1.55 -9.22
N LYS A 57 -3.75 1.94 -8.00
CA LYS A 57 -4.83 2.85 -7.70
C LYS A 57 -4.35 4.24 -8.11
N HIS A 58 -4.30 4.50 -9.43
CA HIS A 58 -3.89 5.75 -10.06
C HIS A 58 -3.48 6.86 -9.08
N GLU A 59 -2.19 7.22 -9.03
CA GLU A 59 -1.80 8.54 -8.55
C GLU A 59 -2.54 9.55 -9.42
N LYS A 60 -3.69 10.05 -8.96
CA LYS A 60 -4.21 11.33 -9.43
C LYS A 60 -3.27 12.39 -8.86
N GLY A 61 -2.10 12.51 -9.47
CA GLY A 61 -1.52 13.81 -9.72
C GLY A 61 -2.56 14.57 -10.53
N SER A 62 -3.29 15.44 -9.84
CA SER A 62 -4.07 16.48 -10.47
C SER A 62 -3.11 17.32 -11.31
N GLU A 63 -3.11 17.13 -12.62
CA GLU A 63 -2.75 18.19 -13.57
C GLU A 63 -3.92 19.17 -13.72
#